data_AF-A0A8T4A6S9-F1
#
_entry.id   AF-A0A8T4A6S9-F1
#
_cell.length_a   1.000
_cell.length_b   1.000
_cell.length_c   1.000
_cell.angle_alpha   90.00
_cell.angle_beta   90.00
_cell.angle_gamma   90.00
#
_symmetry.space_group_name_H-M   'P 1'
#
loop_
_entity.id
_entity.type
_entity.pdbx_description
1 polymer ?
#
loop_
_entity_poly.entity_id
_entity_poly.type
_entity_poly.pdbx_seq_one_letter_code
_entity_poly.pdbx_strand_id
1 'polypeptide(L)'
;MIDIIIAAVLIAFGIIVLARITEAKYGDQRALLVLIIGISCILAGAWLILSAIGAVMFVLTKILGLLLLAAGIFYIGFFPDVKRYQREGMSNVGIFIGFILAIIGFYLVFLMW
;
A
#
# COMPACT_ATOMS: atom_id res chain seq x y z
N MET A 1 -2.13 9.32 -24.13
CA MET A 1 -1.16 10.45 -24.11
C MET A 1 -1.69 11.63 -23.31
N ILE A 2 -2.91 12.13 -23.57
CA ILE A 2 -3.53 13.22 -22.81
C ILE A 2 -3.63 12.89 -21.30
N ASP A 3 -3.97 11.66 -20.95
CA ASP A 3 -4.07 11.23 -19.54
C ASP A 3 -2.75 11.32 -18.79
N ILE A 4 -1.62 11.04 -19.45
CA ILE A 4 -0.27 11.14 -18.87
C ILE A 4 0.08 12.60 -18.61
N ILE A 5 -0.30 13.50 -19.52
CA ILE A 5 -0.09 14.95 -19.36
C ILE A 5 -0.91 15.47 -18.17
N ILE A 6 -2.19 15.13 -18.10
CA ILE A 6 -3.08 15.51 -16.99
C ILE A 6 -2.54 14.96 -15.67
N ALA A 7 -2.08 13.72 -15.66
CA ALA A 7 -1.51 13.09 -14.47
C ALA A 7 -0.22 13.76 -14.00
N ALA A 8 0.69 14.11 -14.92
CA ALA A 8 1.91 14.83 -14.60
C ALA A 8 1.61 16.21 -13.99
N VAL A 9 0.60 16.92 -14.52
CA VAL A 9 0.14 18.20 -13.97
C VAL A 9 -0.44 18.02 -12.56
N LEU A 10 -1.27 17.00 -12.33
CA LEU A 10 -1.84 16.69 -11.02
C LEU A 10 -0.76 16.38 -9.97
N ILE A 11 0.25 15.58 -10.34
CA ILE A 11 1.37 15.26 -9.45
C ILE A 11 2.20 16.51 -9.15
N ALA A 12 2.56 17.29 -10.17
CA ALA A 12 3.32 18.52 -10.00
C ALA A 12 2.57 19.51 -9.09
N PHE A 13 1.26 19.67 -9.28
CA PHE A 13 0.42 20.49 -8.43
C PHE A 13 0.41 19.99 -6.98
N GLY A 14 0.20 18.69 -6.77
CA GLY A 14 0.22 18.10 -5.43
C GLY A 14 1.56 18.27 -4.71
N ILE A 15 2.69 18.12 -5.42
CA ILE A 15 4.03 18.36 -4.86
C ILE A 15 4.20 19.83 -4.46
N ILE A 16 3.76 20.78 -5.29
CA ILE A 16 3.83 22.21 -4.97
C ILE A 16 2.99 22.52 -3.72
N VAL A 17 1.79 21.95 -3.63
CA VAL A 17 0.90 22.10 -2.47
C VAL A 17 1.56 21.58 -1.20
N LEU A 18 2.18 20.40 -1.25
CA LEU A 18 2.91 19.84 -0.12
C LEU A 18 4.17 20.65 0.22
N ALA A 19 4.88 21.21 -0.76
CA ALA A 19 6.03 22.07 -0.48
C ALA A 19 5.60 23.32 0.29
N ARG A 20 4.48 23.93 -0.09
CA ARG A 20 3.95 25.15 0.55
C ARG A 20 3.33 24.92 1.92
N ILE A 21 2.90 23.70 2.25
CA ILE A 21 2.31 23.42 3.56
C ILE A 21 3.33 23.44 4.69
N THR A 22 4.62 23.29 4.37
CA THR A 22 5.70 23.32 5.36
C THR A 22 5.86 24.70 6.01
N GLU A 23 5.34 25.75 5.37
CA GLU A 23 5.29 27.12 5.90
C GLU A 23 4.07 27.37 6.81
N ALA A 24 3.14 26.40 6.95
CA ALA A 24 1.91 26.56 7.71
C ALA A 24 2.12 26.37 9.23
N LYS A 25 1.39 27.13 10.04
CA LYS A 25 1.42 27.01 11.51
C LYS A 25 0.73 25.73 11.98
N TYR A 26 1.31 25.07 12.99
CA TYR A 26 0.72 23.90 13.64
C TYR A 26 -0.69 24.21 14.16
N GLY A 27 -1.65 23.33 13.85
CA GLY A 27 -3.04 23.42 14.33
C GLY A 27 -4.01 24.12 13.37
N ASP A 28 -3.58 24.55 12.18
CA ASP A 28 -4.50 25.10 11.19
C ASP A 28 -5.26 23.97 10.46
N GLN A 29 -6.58 23.89 10.70
CA GLN A 29 -7.47 22.94 10.03
C GLN A 29 -7.48 23.11 8.51
N ARG A 30 -7.22 24.33 8.01
CA ARG A 30 -7.14 24.60 6.57
C ARG A 30 -5.88 24.00 5.97
N ALA A 31 -4.76 24.04 6.68
CA ALA A 31 -3.54 23.36 6.25
C ALA A 31 -3.78 21.85 6.13
N LEU A 32 -4.45 21.24 7.11
CA LEU A 32 -4.77 19.81 7.07
C LEU A 32 -5.65 19.44 5.85
N LEU A 33 -6.64 20.27 5.51
CA LEU A 33 -7.44 20.11 4.29
C LEU A 33 -6.58 20.20 3.01
N VAL A 34 -5.70 21.20 2.94
CA VAL A 34 -4.78 21.41 1.82
C VAL A 34 -3.80 20.23 1.67
N LEU A 35 -3.34 19.64 2.78
CA LEU A 35 -2.54 18.42 2.79
C LEU A 35 -3.30 17.25 2.13
N ILE A 36 -4.55 17.02 2.56
CA ILE A 36 -5.37 15.92 2.05
C ILE A 36 -5.62 16.10 0.56
N ILE A 37 -5.94 17.32 0.12
CA ILE A 37 -6.14 17.64 -1.30
C ILE A 37 -4.84 17.40 -2.09
N GLY A 38 -3.69 17.87 -1.58
CA GLY A 38 -2.39 17.67 -2.21
C GLY A 38 -2.04 16.19 -2.39
N ILE A 39 -2.20 15.40 -1.33
CA ILE A 39 -2.00 13.94 -1.37
C ILE A 39 -2.96 13.29 -2.36
N SER A 40 -4.24 13.70 -2.35
CA SER A 40 -5.26 13.16 -3.26
C SER A 40 -4.93 13.45 -4.73
N CYS A 41 -4.42 14.63 -5.05
CA CYS A 41 -3.96 14.97 -6.40
C CYS A 41 -2.79 14.09 -6.85
N ILE A 42 -1.81 13.83 -5.97
CA ILE A 42 -0.69 12.93 -6.28
C ILE A 42 -1.19 11.51 -6.52
N LEU A 43 -2.07 11.00 -5.65
CA LEU A 43 -2.63 9.66 -5.79
C LEU A 43 -3.46 9.50 -7.08
N ALA A 44 -4.29 10.50 -7.40
CA ALA A 44 -5.09 10.50 -8.63
C ALA A 44 -4.20 10.56 -9.89
N GLY A 45 -3.15 11.39 -9.88
CA GLY A 45 -2.20 11.44 -10.98
C GLY A 45 -1.41 10.13 -11.12
N ALA A 46 -0.92 9.56 -10.02
CA ALA A 46 -0.25 8.26 -10.05
C ALA A 46 -1.15 7.15 -10.60
N TRP A 47 -2.43 7.13 -10.20
CA TRP A 47 -3.41 6.18 -10.72
C TRP A 47 -3.64 6.31 -12.23
N LEU A 48 -3.75 7.54 -12.73
CA LEU A 48 -3.91 7.81 -14.16
C LEU A 48 -2.69 7.35 -14.98
N ILE A 49 -1.47 7.55 -14.48
CA ILE A 49 -0.24 7.05 -15.14
C ILE A 49 -0.25 5.53 -15.17
N LEU A 50 -0.54 4.87 -14.04
CA LEU A 50 -0.60 3.42 -13.96
C LEU A 50 -1.66 2.83 -14.90
N SER A 51 -2.80 3.49 -15.01
CA SER A 51 -3.89 3.14 -15.94
C SER A 51 -3.48 3.29 -17.39
N ALA A 52 -2.83 4.39 -17.74
CA ALA A 52 -2.39 4.67 -19.11
C ALA A 52 -1.28 3.71 -19.60
N ILE A 53 -0.44 3.20 -18.69
CA ILE A 53 0.64 2.27 -19.02
C ILE A 53 0.16 0.80 -18.96
N GLY A 54 -1.10 0.54 -18.55
CA GLY A 54 -1.61 -0.81 -18.32
C GLY A 54 -0.97 -1.50 -17.11
N ALA A 55 -0.20 -0.76 -16.30
CA ALA A 55 0.53 -1.26 -15.14
C ALA A 55 -0.31 -1.31 -13.85
N VAL A 56 -1.61 -0.97 -13.90
CA VAL A 56 -2.51 -1.05 -12.74
C VAL A 56 -2.53 -2.45 -12.17
N MET A 57 -2.70 -3.46 -13.02
CA MET A 57 -2.72 -4.86 -12.61
C MET A 57 -1.40 -5.27 -11.97
N PHE A 58 -0.27 -4.78 -12.48
CA PHE A 58 1.05 -5.01 -11.90
C PHE A 58 1.12 -4.41 -10.48
N VAL A 59 0.79 -3.14 -10.30
CA VAL A 59 0.85 -2.48 -8.98
C VAL A 59 -0.14 -3.09 -8.00
N LEU A 60 -1.36 -3.41 -8.43
CA LEU A 60 -2.37 -4.07 -7.58
C LEU A 60 -1.87 -5.44 -7.09
N THR A 61 -1.21 -6.19 -7.98
CA THR A 61 -0.61 -7.49 -7.64
C THR A 61 0.49 -7.33 -6.60
N LYS A 62 1.33 -6.28 -6.69
CA LYS A 62 2.37 -6.00 -5.69
C LYS A 62 1.78 -5.64 -4.33
N ILE A 63 0.72 -4.81 -4.32
CA ILE A 63 0.02 -4.44 -3.07
C ILE A 63 -0.62 -5.68 -2.43
N LEU A 64 -1.31 -6.50 -3.21
CA LEU A 64 -1.90 -7.75 -2.73
C LEU A 64 -0.81 -8.70 -2.19
N GLY A 65 0.30 -8.83 -2.91
CA GLY A 65 1.45 -9.62 -2.49
C GLY A 65 2.04 -9.14 -1.16
N LEU A 66 2.17 -7.84 -0.95
CA LEU A 66 2.63 -7.25 0.32
C LEU A 66 1.67 -7.56 1.46
N LEU A 67 0.36 -7.44 1.23
CA LEU A 67 -0.65 -7.78 2.24
C LEU A 67 -0.60 -9.26 2.62
N LEU A 68 -0.48 -10.16 1.64
CA LEU A 68 -0.35 -11.60 1.86
C LEU A 68 0.95 -11.96 2.58
N LEU A 69 2.06 -11.31 2.22
CA LEU A 69 3.34 -11.48 2.89
C LEU A 69 3.26 -11.04 4.36
N ALA A 70 2.69 -9.85 4.62
CA ALA A 70 2.52 -9.31 5.97
C ALA A 70 1.61 -10.22 6.82
N ALA A 71 0.49 -10.69 6.25
CA ALA A 71 -0.39 -11.65 6.90
C ALA A 71 0.35 -12.97 7.19
N GLY A 72 1.09 -13.51 6.23
CA GLY A 72 1.87 -14.74 6.41
C GLY A 72 2.89 -14.64 7.54
N ILE A 73 3.67 -13.56 7.57
CA ILE A 73 4.62 -13.27 8.65
C ILE A 73 3.91 -13.15 10.00
N PHE A 74 2.75 -12.49 10.04
CA PHE A 74 1.94 -12.37 11.25
C PHE A 74 1.47 -13.74 11.76
N TYR A 75 0.96 -14.61 10.87
CA TYR A 75 0.54 -15.96 11.23
C TYR A 75 1.70 -16.84 11.73
N ILE A 76 2.92 -16.65 11.22
CA ILE A 76 4.10 -17.40 11.67
C ILE A 76 4.58 -16.88 13.04
N GLY A 77 4.69 -15.56 13.20
CA GLY A 77 5.33 -14.94 14.36
C GLY A 77 4.42 -14.67 15.56
N PHE A 78 3.16 -14.27 15.33
CA PHE A 78 2.26 -13.79 16.38
C PHE A 78 1.14 -14.78 16.75
N PHE A 79 0.78 -15.69 15.85
CA PHE A 79 -0.24 -16.71 16.08
C PHE A 79 0.11 -17.78 17.13
N PRO A 80 1.38 -18.17 17.33
CA PRO A 80 1.73 -19.15 18.37
C PRO A 80 1.55 -18.63 19.80
N ASP A 81 1.48 -17.31 19.98
CA ASP A 81 1.55 -16.65 21.29
C ASP A 81 0.17 -16.25 21.86
N VAL A 82 -0.91 -16.47 21.10
CA VAL A 82 -2.29 -16.17 21.56
C VAL A 82 -2.75 -17.24 22.57
N LYS A 83 -2.37 -17.02 23.82
CA LYS A 83 -2.60 -17.87 25.00
C LYS A 83 -4.00 -18.52 25.02
N ARG A 84 -4.00 -19.84 25.27
CA ARG A 84 -5.13 -20.70 25.71
C ARG A 84 -6.20 -21.12 24.69
N TYR A 85 -6.27 -20.58 23.47
CA TYR A 85 -7.36 -20.94 22.53
C TYR A 85 -7.03 -22.06 21.53
N GLN A 86 -5.75 -22.38 21.33
CA GLN A 86 -5.34 -23.35 20.31
C GLN A 86 -4.66 -24.55 20.95
N ARG A 87 -5.31 -25.72 20.87
CA ARG A 87 -4.64 -27.01 21.01
C ARG A 87 -3.46 -27.01 20.03
N GLU A 88 -2.31 -27.58 20.39
CA GLU A 88 -1.06 -27.55 19.60
C GLU A 88 -1.27 -27.79 18.09
N GLY A 89 -2.22 -28.64 17.70
CA GLY A 89 -2.60 -28.87 16.31
C GLY A 89 -3.11 -27.63 15.54
N MET A 90 -3.87 -26.73 16.18
CA MET A 90 -4.34 -25.48 15.54
C MET A 90 -3.22 -24.46 15.34
N SER A 91 -2.24 -24.43 16.25
CA SER A 91 -1.06 -23.56 16.11
C SER A 91 -0.23 -23.99 14.91
N ASN A 92 0.03 -25.30 14.77
CA ASN A 92 0.76 -25.85 13.63
C ASN A 92 0.06 -25.58 12.29
N VAL A 93 -1.27 -25.69 12.25
CA VAL A 93 -2.06 -25.35 11.05
C VAL A 93 -1.97 -23.85 10.73
N GLY A 94 -2.03 -22.98 11.74
CA GLY A 94 -1.88 -21.54 11.55
C GLY A 94 -0.51 -21.14 11.01
N ILE A 95 0.56 -21.72 11.55
CA ILE A 95 1.93 -21.53 11.07
C ILE A 95 2.07 -22.01 9.63
N PHE A 96 1.51 -23.18 9.30
CA PHE A 96 1.55 -23.74 7.94
C PHE A 96 0.82 -22.84 6.92
N ILE A 97 -0.37 -22.35 7.27
CA ILE A 97 -1.10 -21.35 6.45
C ILE A 97 -0.26 -20.08 6.31
N GLY A 98 0.37 -19.63 7.40
CA GLY A 98 1.27 -18.48 7.38
C GLY A 98 2.43 -18.63 6.40
N PHE A 99 3.07 -19.80 6.35
CA PHE A 99 4.12 -20.10 5.38
C PHE A 99 3.61 -20.05 3.94
N ILE A 100 2.44 -20.64 3.66
CA ILE A 100 1.83 -20.59 2.31
C ILE A 100 1.56 -19.13 1.90
N LEU A 101 0.95 -18.34 2.78
CA LEU A 101 0.66 -16.93 2.51
C LEU A 101 1.94 -16.11 2.30
N ALA A 102 2.99 -16.37 3.08
CA ALA A 102 4.29 -15.72 2.91
C ALA A 102 4.94 -16.08 1.57
N ILE A 103 4.90 -17.35 1.16
CA ILE A 103 5.45 -17.80 -0.13
C ILE A 103 4.69 -17.17 -1.30
N ILE A 104 3.36 -17.20 -1.26
CA ILE A 104 2.52 -16.58 -2.30
C ILE A 104 2.77 -15.07 -2.34
N GLY A 105 2.77 -14.41 -1.18
CA GLY A 105 3.05 -12.98 -1.07
C GLY A 105 4.42 -12.61 -1.64
N PHE A 106 5.46 -13.37 -1.29
CA PHE A 106 6.82 -13.18 -1.80
C PHE A 106 6.87 -13.36 -3.32
N TYR A 107 6.22 -14.39 -3.85
CA TYR A 107 6.15 -14.62 -5.30
C TYR A 107 5.48 -13.45 -6.03
N LEU A 108 4.34 -12.99 -5.55
CA LEU A 108 3.61 -11.86 -6.16
C LEU A 108 4.43 -10.56 -6.11
N VAL A 109 5.15 -10.31 -5.02
CA VAL A 109 5.97 -9.09 -4.86
C VAL A 109 7.25 -9.13 -5.69
N PHE A 110 7.98 -10.25 -5.69
CA PHE A 110 9.35 -10.27 -6.23
C PHE A 110 9.52 -11.05 -7.53
N LEU A 111 8.66 -12.04 -7.80
CA LEU A 111 8.85 -12.97 -8.91
C LEU A 111 7.84 -12.80 -10.04
N MET A 112 6.64 -12.30 -9.76
CA MET A 112 5.63 -12.04 -10.78
C MET A 112 5.91 -10.69 -11.48
N TRP A 113 6.25 -10.74 -12.76
CA TRP A 113 6.50 -9.58 -13.63
C TRP A 113 5.29 -9.23 -14.49
#